data_AF-G1MGF4-F1
#
_entry.id   AF-G1MGF4-F1
#
_cell.length_a   1.000
_cell.length_b   1.000
_cell.length_c   1.000
_cell.angle_alpha   90.00
_cell.angle_beta   90.00
_cell.angle_gamma   90.00
#
_symmetry.space_group_name_H-M   'P 1'
#
loop_
_entity.id
_entity.type
_entity.pdbx_description
1 polymer ?
#
loop_
_entity_poly.entity_id
_entity_poly.type
_entity_poly.pdbx_seq_one_letter_code
_entity_poly.pdbx_strand_id
1 'polypeptide(L)'
;MPVDWKSSHTRTLHLLTLNLSEKGVSDSLLFDTSDDEELREQLDMHSIIVSCVNEEPLFTADQYLTTVIPYEKKHGPPSVEDLQILTKILCAMKEDSEKVPSLLTDYILKVLCPT
;
A
#
# COMPACT_ATOMS: atom_id res chain seq x y z
N MET A 1 -16.24 -12.25 -14.61
CA MET A 1 -17.62 -11.72 -14.51
C MET A 1 -17.55 -10.34 -13.88
N PRO A 2 -18.39 -9.37 -14.32
CA PRO A 2 -18.44 -8.06 -13.69
C PRO A 2 -18.87 -8.16 -12.22
N VAL A 3 -18.32 -7.31 -11.36
CA VAL A 3 -18.67 -7.29 -9.94
C VAL A 3 -19.93 -6.46 -9.73
N ASP A 4 -20.96 -7.06 -9.15
CA ASP A 4 -22.22 -6.37 -8.82
C ASP A 4 -22.10 -5.62 -7.50
N TRP A 5 -21.55 -4.41 -7.55
CA TRP A 5 -21.39 -3.51 -6.40
C TRP A 5 -22.72 -3.10 -5.75
N LYS A 6 -23.86 -3.32 -6.43
CA LYS A 6 -25.21 -3.13 -5.86
C LYS A 6 -25.49 -4.05 -4.67
N SER A 7 -24.90 -5.24 -4.62
CA SER A 7 -25.13 -6.23 -3.55
C SER A 7 -24.08 -6.17 -2.43
N SER A 8 -23.09 -5.28 -2.54
CA SER A 8 -22.00 -5.20 -1.57
C SER A 8 -22.50 -4.82 -0.18
N HIS A 9 -21.99 -5.53 0.83
CA HIS A 9 -22.28 -5.28 2.24
C HIS A 9 -21.95 -3.84 2.65
N THR A 10 -20.86 -3.29 2.13
CA THR A 10 -20.45 -1.89 2.36
C THR A 10 -21.53 -0.91 1.89
N ARG A 11 -22.15 -1.18 0.73
CA ARG A 11 -23.23 -0.35 0.19
C ARG A 11 -24.46 -0.42 1.08
N THR A 12 -24.82 -1.60 1.58
CA THR A 12 -25.95 -1.76 2.51
C THR A 12 -25.77 -0.96 3.78
N LEU A 13 -24.58 -1.00 4.39
CA LEU A 13 -24.30 -0.27 5.64
C LEU A 13 -24.41 1.26 5.48
N HIS A 14 -23.92 1.81 4.37
CA HIS A 14 -23.88 3.26 4.15
C HIS A 14 -25.09 3.82 3.38
N LEU A 15 -26.06 2.99 3.01
CA LEU A 15 -27.19 3.40 2.16
C LEU A 15 -28.00 4.56 2.78
N LEU A 16 -28.26 4.50 4.08
CA LEU A 16 -28.99 5.53 4.82
C LEU A 16 -28.19 6.83 4.91
N THR A 17 -26.87 6.75 5.05
CA THR A 17 -25.96 7.90 5.13
C THR A 17 -25.88 8.64 3.80
N LEU A 18 -25.86 7.88 2.69
CA LEU A 18 -25.62 8.43 1.36
C LEU A 18 -26.91 8.89 0.65
N ASN A 19 -28.10 8.70 1.25
CA ASN A 19 -29.40 9.07 0.66
C ASN A 19 -29.60 8.53 -0.78
N LEU A 20 -28.95 7.41 -1.11
CA LEU A 20 -28.97 6.79 -2.44
C LEU A 20 -30.22 5.90 -2.65
N SER A 21 -31.36 6.28 -2.06
CA SER A 21 -32.61 5.60 -2.34
C SER A 21 -32.87 5.66 -3.85
N GLU A 22 -33.32 4.55 -4.44
CA GLU A 22 -33.71 4.51 -5.85
C GLU A 22 -34.92 5.45 -6.03
N LYS A 23 -34.62 6.71 -6.33
CA LYS A 23 -35.61 7.75 -6.58
C LYS A 23 -36.21 7.45 -7.95
N GLY A 24 -37.17 6.54 -8.00
CA GLY A 24 -37.96 6.28 -9.19
C GLY A 24 -38.79 7.52 -9.51
N VAL A 25 -38.34 8.36 -10.46
CA VAL A 25 -39.10 9.53 -10.89
C VAL A 25 -38.85 9.81 -12.38
N SER A 26 -39.85 9.43 -13.17
CA SER A 26 -40.36 10.10 -14.38
C SER A 26 -39.42 10.95 -15.24
N ASP A 27 -39.39 10.60 -16.53
CA ASP A 27 -39.20 11.49 -17.67
C ASP A 27 -39.74 12.91 -17.40
N SER A 28 -38.97 13.92 -17.81
CA SER A 28 -39.28 15.37 -17.78
C SER A 28 -38.73 16.11 -16.57
N LEU A 29 -37.42 16.38 -16.56
CA LEU A 29 -36.91 17.75 -16.41
C LEU A 29 -35.52 17.81 -17.06
N LEU A 30 -35.41 18.62 -18.12
CA LEU A 30 -34.16 19.10 -18.71
C LEU A 30 -33.29 19.68 -17.59
N PHE A 31 -32.33 18.90 -17.10
CA PHE A 31 -31.23 19.40 -16.29
C PHE A 31 -30.19 19.91 -17.28
N ASP A 32 -29.93 21.21 -17.20
CA ASP A 32 -29.02 21.95 -18.06
C ASP A 32 -27.63 21.30 -18.07
N THR A 33 -27.25 20.66 -19.17
CA THR A 33 -25.91 20.06 -19.33
C THR A 33 -24.85 21.10 -19.69
N SER A 34 -25.20 22.40 -19.71
CA SER A 34 -24.25 23.47 -20.03
C SER A 34 -23.15 23.64 -18.97
N ASP A 35 -23.40 23.28 -17.70
CA ASP A 35 -22.41 23.32 -16.60
C ASP A 35 -21.46 22.09 -16.59
N ASP A 36 -21.77 21.06 -17.39
CA ASP A 36 -21.05 19.79 -17.40
C ASP A 36 -19.72 19.88 -18.21
N GLU A 37 -19.61 20.81 -19.17
CA GLU A 37 -18.37 21.03 -19.92
C GLU A 37 -17.29 21.71 -19.07
N GLU A 38 -17.68 22.70 -18.26
CA GLU A 38 -16.77 23.45 -17.38
C GLU A 38 -16.28 22.58 -16.20
N LEU A 39 -17.17 21.72 -15.68
CA LEU A 39 -16.80 20.72 -14.67
C LEU A 39 -15.89 19.62 -15.20
N ARG A 40 -15.99 19.23 -16.48
CA ARG A 40 -15.05 18.29 -17.12
C ARG A 40 -13.65 18.85 -17.26
N GLU A 41 -13.55 20.16 -17.50
CA GLU A 41 -12.27 20.87 -17.54
C GLU A 41 -11.68 21.02 -16.12
N GLN A 42 -12.53 21.22 -15.10
CA GLN A 42 -12.11 21.19 -13.68
C GLN A 42 -11.75 19.79 -13.14
N LEU A 43 -12.35 18.73 -13.69
CA LEU A 43 -12.10 17.32 -13.36
C LEU A 43 -11.10 16.67 -14.32
N ASP A 44 -10.30 17.47 -15.02
CA ASP A 44 -9.28 16.94 -15.90
C ASP A 44 -8.26 16.12 -15.10
N MET A 45 -8.35 14.81 -15.28
CA MET A 45 -7.40 13.85 -14.74
C MET A 45 -5.97 14.15 -15.18
N HIS A 46 -5.76 14.85 -16.30
CA HIS A 46 -4.42 15.21 -16.77
C HIS A 46 -3.75 16.26 -15.89
N SER A 47 -4.46 17.28 -15.42
CA SER A 47 -3.93 18.29 -14.51
C SER A 47 -3.43 17.71 -13.17
N ILE A 48 -4.15 16.75 -12.58
CA ILE A 48 -3.73 16.05 -11.35
C ILE A 48 -2.43 15.27 -11.59
N ILE A 49 -2.36 14.50 -12.68
CA ILE A 49 -1.19 13.67 -13.01
C ILE A 49 0.03 14.54 -13.35
N VAL A 50 -0.15 15.61 -14.13
CA VAL A 50 0.94 16.50 -14.56
C VAL A 50 1.48 17.34 -13.39
N SER A 51 0.62 17.75 -12.45
CA SER A 51 1.04 18.43 -11.22
C SER A 51 1.87 17.50 -10.31
N CYS A 52 1.59 16.19 -10.31
CA CYS A 52 2.33 15.21 -9.52
C CYS A 52 3.72 14.84 -10.06
N VAL A 53 4.05 15.15 -11.32
CA VAL A 53 5.35 14.77 -11.94
C VAL A 53 6.39 15.90 -11.94
N ASN A 54 6.03 17.10 -11.47
CA ASN A 54 6.93 18.28 -11.49
C ASN A 54 7.48 18.66 -10.11
N GLU A 55 7.00 18.05 -9.03
CA GLU A 55 7.66 18.12 -7.72
C GLU A 55 8.72 17.01 -7.68
N GLU A 56 9.94 17.39 -7.30
CA GLU A 56 11.11 16.55 -7.04
C GLU A 56 10.76 15.13 -6.57
N PRO A 57 11.56 14.09 -6.94
CA PRO A 57 11.18 12.69 -6.77
C PRO A 57 10.60 12.44 -5.38
N LEU A 58 9.27 12.21 -5.33
CA LEU A 58 8.56 11.79 -4.13
C LEU A 58 9.36 10.65 -3.54
N PHE A 59 9.91 10.84 -2.34
CA PHE A 59 10.73 9.86 -1.63
C PHE A 59 10.07 8.46 -1.72
N THR A 60 10.53 7.64 -2.67
CA THR A 60 9.93 6.36 -3.01
C THR A 60 10.40 5.31 -2.02
N ALA A 61 9.84 5.23 -0.81
CA ALA A 61 10.09 4.17 0.18
C ALA A 61 11.58 3.87 0.53
N ASP A 62 12.52 4.64 0.00
CA ASP A 62 13.97 4.38 0.05
C ASP A 62 14.62 5.09 1.26
N GLN A 63 13.81 5.79 2.06
CA GLN A 63 14.27 6.46 3.25
C GLN A 63 13.87 5.68 4.50
N TYR A 64 14.89 5.00 5.05
CA TYR A 64 14.97 4.47 6.41
C TYR A 64 14.25 3.15 6.66
N LEU A 65 14.83 2.07 6.13
CA LEU A 65 14.69 0.74 6.71
C LEU A 65 15.35 0.73 8.11
N THR A 66 14.66 1.25 9.14
CA THR A 66 15.03 1.05 10.54
C THR A 66 14.63 -0.37 10.97
N THR A 67 15.18 -1.40 10.34
CA THR A 67 14.89 -2.78 10.75
C THR A 67 15.69 -3.14 11.98
N VAL A 68 14.97 -3.44 13.05
CA VAL A 68 15.48 -4.28 14.12
C VAL A 68 15.62 -5.69 13.54
N ILE A 69 16.82 -6.30 13.66
CA ILE A 69 17.01 -7.70 13.29
C ILE A 69 16.22 -8.54 14.29
N PRO A 70 15.19 -9.31 13.86
CA PRO A 70 14.40 -10.12 14.78
C PRO A 70 15.29 -11.16 15.46
N TYR A 71 15.16 -11.37 16.77
CA TYR A 71 15.93 -12.39 17.48
C TYR A 71 15.09 -13.03 18.57
N GLU A 72 14.95 -14.35 18.52
CA GLU A 72 14.27 -15.11 19.56
C GLU A 72 15.30 -15.69 20.52
N LYS A 73 15.24 -15.28 21.79
CA LYS A 73 16.13 -15.80 22.83
C LYS A 73 15.69 -17.20 23.22
N LYS A 74 16.27 -18.22 22.57
CA LYS A 74 16.08 -19.63 22.94
C LYS A 74 16.75 -19.94 24.30
N HIS A 75 16.33 -21.04 24.95
CA HIS A 75 16.96 -21.53 26.19
C HIS A 75 18.36 -22.07 25.91
N GLY A 76 19.34 -21.18 25.84
CA GLY A 76 20.74 -21.51 25.58
C GLY A 76 21.48 -20.38 24.84
N PRO A 77 22.82 -20.43 24.76
CA PRO A 77 23.57 -19.54 23.90
C PRO A 77 23.20 -19.78 22.42
N PRO A 78 23.19 -18.74 21.57
CA PRO A 78 22.95 -18.89 20.14
C PRO A 78 23.97 -19.84 19.52
N SER A 79 23.54 -20.61 18.51
CA SER A 79 24.45 -21.51 17.82
C SER A 79 25.50 -20.73 17.03
N VAL A 80 26.63 -21.38 16.72
CA VAL A 80 27.68 -20.78 15.88
C VAL A 80 27.11 -20.38 14.50
N GLU A 81 26.16 -21.14 13.98
CA GLU A 81 25.50 -20.88 12.70
C GLU A 81 24.63 -19.61 12.76
N ASP A 82 23.82 -19.46 13.81
CA ASP A 82 23.00 -18.26 14.03
C ASP A 82 23.88 -17.01 14.14
N LEU A 83 24.98 -17.10 14.90
CA LEU A 83 25.95 -16.00 15.05
C LEU A 83 26.60 -15.61 13.71
N GLN A 84 26.92 -16.59 12.87
CA GLN A 84 27.47 -16.32 11.54
C GLN A 84 26.46 -15.62 10.62
N ILE A 85 25.17 -16.00 10.68
CA ILE A 85 24.12 -15.34 9.89
C ILE A 85 23.90 -13.91 10.37
N LEU A 86 23.79 -13.70 11.69
CA LEU A 86 23.66 -12.37 12.28
C LEU A 86 24.85 -11.47 11.91
N THR A 87 26.07 -12.01 11.95
CA THR A 87 27.28 -11.29 11.53
C THR A 87 27.21 -10.87 10.07
N LYS A 88 26.75 -11.76 9.16
CA LYS A 88 26.59 -11.44 7.74
C LYS A 88 25.57 -10.32 7.50
N ILE A 89 24.44 -10.34 8.22
CA ILE A 89 23.42 -9.29 8.12
C ILE A 89 23.99 -7.95 8.62
N LEU A 90 24.65 -7.95 9.79
CA LEU A 90 25.25 -6.74 10.35
C LEU A 90 26.36 -6.16 9.47
N CYS A 91 27.20 -6.99 8.87
CA CYS A 91 28.19 -6.56 7.89
C CYS A 91 27.53 -5.96 6.64
N ALA A 92 26.51 -6.64 6.10
CA ALA A 92 25.77 -6.14 4.94
C ALA A 92 25.09 -4.79 5.22
N MET A 93 24.56 -4.57 6.43
CA MET A 93 23.99 -3.29 6.84
C MET A 93 25.05 -2.20 7.00
N LYS A 94 26.20 -2.55 7.60
CA LYS A 94 27.33 -1.61 7.76
C LYS A 94 27.87 -1.12 6.40
N GLU A 95 27.79 -1.96 5.38
CA GLU A 95 28.29 -1.70 4.03
C GLU A 95 27.20 -1.18 3.07
N ASP A 96 26.00 -0.86 3.57
CA ASP A 96 24.85 -0.45 2.76
C ASP A 96 24.59 -1.40 1.57
N SER A 97 24.76 -2.71 1.80
CA SER A 97 24.63 -3.73 0.77
C SER A 97 23.18 -3.96 0.40
N GLU A 98 22.88 -3.97 -0.91
CA GLU A 98 21.55 -4.34 -1.45
C GLU A 98 21.09 -5.77 -1.07
N LYS A 99 21.97 -6.59 -0.49
CA LYS A 99 21.65 -7.95 -0.03
C LYS A 99 20.92 -7.99 1.31
N VAL A 100 20.90 -6.89 2.08
CA VAL A 100 20.27 -6.84 3.41
C VAL A 100 18.82 -7.36 3.39
N PRO A 101 17.94 -6.94 2.47
CA PRO A 101 16.55 -7.43 2.44
C PRO A 101 16.47 -8.94 2.23
N SER A 102 17.29 -9.50 1.33
CA SER A 102 17.33 -10.94 1.07
C SER A 102 17.84 -11.74 2.28
N LEU A 103 18.90 -11.25 2.94
CA LEU A 103 19.50 -11.92 4.10
C LEU A 103 18.56 -11.91 5.31
N LEU A 104 17.84 -10.80 5.53
CA LEU A 104 16.82 -10.70 6.58
C LEU A 104 15.64 -11.64 6.31
N THR A 105 15.15 -11.67 5.07
CA THR A 105 14.05 -12.56 4.66
C THR A 105 14.42 -14.02 4.89
N ASP A 106 15.60 -14.43 4.42
CA ASP A 106 16.11 -15.79 4.58
C ASP A 106 16.24 -16.17 6.06
N TYR A 107 16.77 -15.28 6.88
CA TYR A 107 16.92 -15.52 8.31
C TYR A 107 15.56 -15.69 9.01
N ILE A 108 14.56 -14.87 8.68
CA ILE A 108 13.20 -15.01 9.23
C ILE A 108 12.61 -16.37 8.85
N LEU A 109 12.64 -16.73 7.56
CA LEU A 109 12.01 -17.95 7.07
C LEU A 109 12.75 -19.24 7.50
N LYS A 110 14.08 -19.20 7.63
CA LYS A 110 14.88 -20.40 7.94
C LYS A 110 15.15 -20.59 9.42
N VAL A 111 15.28 -19.51 10.19
CA VAL A 111 15.69 -19.57 11.61
C VAL A 111 14.50 -19.35 12.56
N LEU A 112 13.64 -18.39 12.26
CA LEU A 112 12.52 -18.01 13.15
C LEU A 112 11.21 -18.72 12.81
N CYS A 113 10.93 -18.93 11.53
CA CYS A 113 9.72 -19.60 11.05
C CYS A 113 10.04 -20.82 10.19
N PRO A 114 10.84 -21.81 10.68
CA PRO A 114 11.14 -23.00 9.91
C PRO A 114 9.86 -23.80 9.60
N THR A 115 9.68 -24.16 8.33
CA THR A 115 8.58 -24.98 7.83
C THR A 115 8.79 -26.47 8.10
#